data_AF-A0A4Y1Q133-F1
#
_entry.id   AF-A0A4Y1Q133-F1
#
_cell.length_a   1.000
_cell.length_b   1.000
_cell.length_c   1.000
_cell.angle_alpha   90.00
_cell.angle_beta   90.00
_cell.angle_gamma   90.00
#
_symmetry.space_group_name_H-M   'P 1'
#
loop_
_entity.id
_entity.type
_entity.pdbx_description
1 polymer ?
#
loop_
_entity_poly.entity_id
_entity_poly.type
_entity_poly.pdbx_seq_one_letter_code
_entity_poly.pdbx_strand_id
1 'polypeptide(L)' 'AQHYRWTTPRSMVTSGGLGTMGFGLPAAIGAKVAAPNKTVIDIDGDASFSMTAMELATASQYDIGVKVLVL' A
#
# COMPACT_ATOMS: atom_id res chain seq x y z
N ALA A 1 5.39 -8.78 -8.05
CA ALA A 1 5.01 -10.19 -7.75
C ALA A 1 6.11 -11.20 -8.04
N GLN A 2 6.82 -11.11 -9.17
CA GLN A 2 7.82 -12.11 -9.61
C GLN A 2 9.11 -12.11 -8.77
N HIS A 3 9.57 -10.92 -8.36
CA HIS A 3 10.87 -10.72 -7.71
C HIS A 3 10.83 -10.65 -6.18
N TYR A 4 9.64 -10.59 -5.58
CA TYR A 4 9.48 -10.67 -4.13
C TYR A 4 9.10 -12.10 -3.73
N ARG A 5 9.75 -12.66 -2.70
CA ARG A 5 9.46 -14.01 -2.21
C ARG A 5 8.43 -13.94 -1.08
N TRP A 6 7.26 -14.54 -1.31
CA TRP A 6 6.16 -14.57 -0.36
C TRP A 6 6.33 -15.74 0.61
N THR A 7 6.52 -15.42 1.90
CA THR A 7 6.72 -16.44 2.95
C THR A 7 5.66 -16.36 4.05
N THR A 8 4.85 -15.31 4.08
CA THR A 8 3.86 -15.05 5.14
C THR A 8 2.44 -15.04 4.56
N PRO A 9 1.48 -15.77 5.15
CA PRO A 9 0.09 -15.69 4.72
C PRO A 9 -0.50 -14.28 4.90
N ARG A 10 -1.39 -13.87 3.99
CA ARG A 10 -2.09 -12.57 4.02
C ARG A 10 -1.15 -11.35 4.07
N SER A 11 0.07 -11.46 3.52
CA SER A 11 1.02 -10.34 3.42
C SER A 11 1.14 -9.75 2.01
N MET A 12 0.30 -10.19 1.08
CA MET A 12 0.15 -9.60 -0.25
C MET A 12 -1.27 -9.04 -0.37
N VAL A 13 -1.38 -7.72 -0.43
CA VAL A 13 -2.65 -6.98 -0.54
C VAL A 13 -2.62 -6.24 -1.87
N THR A 14 -3.40 -6.70 -2.85
CA THR A 14 -3.38 -6.16 -4.24
C THR A 14 -4.76 -6.25 -4.88
N SER A 15 -5.08 -5.32 -5.79
CA SER A 15 -6.27 -5.43 -6.65
C SER A 15 -5.96 -6.33 -7.84
N GLY A 16 -6.44 -7.58 -7.79
CA GLY A 16 -6.16 -8.59 -8.82
C GLY A 16 -7.21 -8.66 -9.92
N GLY A 17 -8.47 -8.94 -9.56
CA GLY A 17 -9.54 -9.18 -10.53
C GLY A 17 -9.97 -7.92 -11.29
N LEU A 18 -10.28 -6.84 -10.56
CA LEU A 18 -10.70 -5.56 -11.17
C LEU A 18 -9.52 -4.72 -11.67
N GLY A 19 -8.34 -4.86 -11.06
CA GLY A 19 -7.14 -4.12 -11.46
C GLY A 19 -7.23 -2.61 -11.20
N THR A 20 -7.86 -2.21 -10.09
CA THR A 20 -8.06 -0.80 -9.73
C THR A 20 -6.72 -0.10 -9.45
N MET A 21 -6.33 0.82 -10.33
CA MET A 21 -5.20 1.74 -10.10
C MET A 21 -5.52 2.70 -8.94
N GLY A 22 -4.49 3.14 -8.22
CA GLY A 22 -4.64 3.94 -6.99
C GLY A 22 -5.09 3.15 -5.77
N PHE A 23 -5.24 1.82 -5.87
CA PHE A 23 -5.58 0.97 -4.73
C PHE A 23 -4.45 0.88 -3.69
N GLY A 24 -3.18 0.97 -4.12
CA GLY A 24 -1.99 0.71 -3.31
C GLY A 24 -1.95 1.51 -2.00
N LEU A 25 -1.91 2.84 -2.10
CA LEU A 25 -1.79 3.73 -0.94
C LEU A 25 -2.92 3.57 0.10
N PRO A 26 -4.22 3.71 -0.24
CA PRO A 26 -5.30 3.54 0.75
C PRO A 26 -5.35 2.12 1.33
N ALA A 27 -5.05 1.08 0.54
CA ALA A 27 -4.97 -0.28 1.05
C ALA A 27 -3.80 -0.48 2.03
N ALA A 28 -2.65 0.14 1.76
CA ALA A 28 -1.49 0.11 2.65
C ALA A 28 -1.78 0.83 3.97
N ILE A 29 -2.48 1.96 3.94
CA ILE A 29 -2.95 2.67 5.15
C ILE A 29 -3.83 1.73 5.98
N GLY A 30 -4.84 1.11 5.37
CA GLY A 30 -5.71 0.15 6.06
C GLY A 30 -4.95 -1.07 6.61
N ALA A 31 -4.00 -1.61 5.85
CA ALA A 31 -3.16 -2.72 6.29
C ALA A 31 -2.26 -2.33 7.48
N LYS A 32 -1.74 -1.10 7.50
CA LYS A 32 -0.92 -0.58 8.59
C LYS A 32 -1.75 -0.35 9.85
N VAL A 33 -2.99 0.10 9.73
CA VAL A 33 -3.94 0.18 10.86
C VAL A 33 -4.24 -1.22 11.41
N ALA A 34 -4.47 -2.22 10.54
CA ALA A 34 -4.76 -3.59 10.97
C ALA A 34 -3.54 -4.31 11.60
N ALA A 35 -2.32 -3.93 11.22
CA ALA A 35 -1.08 -4.52 11.71
C ALA A 35 -0.04 -3.44 12.07
N PRO A 36 -0.27 -2.66 13.14
CA PRO A 36 0.53 -1.47 13.46
C PRO A 36 2.01 -1.77 13.69
N ASN A 37 2.33 -2.96 14.17
CA ASN A 37 3.70 -3.40 14.45
C ASN A 37 4.44 -3.96 13.24
N LYS A 38 3.76 -4.14 12.09
CA LYS A 38 4.40 -4.63 10.86
C LYS A 38 4.87 -3.48 9.98
N THR A 39 5.96 -3.70 9.26
CA THR A 39 6.33 -2.84 8.14
C THR A 39 5.36 -3.10 7.00
N VAL A 40 4.66 -2.06 6.56
CA VAL A 40 3.75 -2.12 5.40
C VAL A 40 4.35 -1.28 4.29
N ILE A 41 4.57 -1.92 3.14
CA ILE A 41 5.20 -1.32 1.98
C ILE A 41 4.16 -1.29 0.85
N ASP A 42 3.89 -0.09 0.35
CA ASP A 42 3.13 0.15 -0.87
C ASP A 42 4.12 0.22 -2.04
N ILE A 43 4.02 -0.70 -2.99
CA ILE A 43 4.82 -0.68 -4.22
C ILE A 43 3.86 -0.22 -5.32
N ASP A 44 4.03 1.02 -5.76
CA ASP A 44 3.09 1.67 -6.66
C ASP A 44 3.79 2.20 -7.91
N GLY A 45 3.03 2.32 -9.00
CA GLY A 45 3.49 3.02 -10.20
C GLY A 45 3.17 4.51 -10.11
N ASP A 46 3.94 5.36 -10.79
CA ASP A 46 3.72 6.81 -10.88
C ASP A 46 2.25 7.20 -11.20
N ALA A 47 1.65 6.55 -12.21
CA ALA A 47 0.29 6.83 -12.64
C ALA A 47 -0.76 6.34 -11.63
N SER A 48 -0.54 5.19 -11.01
CA SER A 48 -1.43 4.64 -9.98
C SER A 48 -1.38 5.49 -8.71
N PHE A 49 -0.16 5.82 -8.24
CA PHE A 49 0.04 6.64 -7.05
C PHE A 49 -0.64 8.00 -7.21
N SER A 50 -0.49 8.63 -8.38
CA SER A 50 -1.11 9.93 -8.68
C SER A 50 -2.64 9.95 -8.55
N MET A 51 -3.32 8.80 -8.65
CA MET A 51 -4.78 8.74 -8.51
C MET A 51 -5.26 8.94 -7.07
N THR A 52 -4.46 8.56 -6.07
CA THR A 52 -4.86 8.55 -4.65
C THR A 52 -3.81 9.11 -3.70
N ALA A 53 -2.72 9.70 -4.21
CA ALA A 53 -1.60 10.27 -3.43
C ALA A 53 -2.03 11.23 -2.30
N MET A 54 -3.18 11.89 -2.44
CA MET A 54 -3.75 12.76 -1.40
C MET A 54 -3.96 12.05 -0.05
N GLU A 55 -4.11 10.72 -0.04
CA GLU A 55 -4.23 9.94 1.19
C GLU A 55 -2.94 9.92 2.03
N LEU A 56 -1.81 10.43 1.52
CA LEU A 56 -0.65 10.72 2.37
C LEU A 56 -0.97 11.74 3.47
N ALA A 57 -1.89 12.67 3.21
CA ALA A 57 -2.38 13.59 4.23
C ALA A 57 -3.10 12.82 5.35
N THR A 58 -3.95 11.85 4.99
CA THR A 58 -4.60 10.95 5.95
C THR A 58 -3.57 10.15 6.74
N ALA A 59 -2.58 9.55 6.07
CA ALA A 59 -1.53 8.79 6.73
C ALA A 59 -0.76 9.65 7.75
N SER A 60 -0.42 10.89 7.39
CA SER A 60 0.25 11.83 8.29
C SER A 60 -0.64 12.30 9.44
N GLN A 61 -1.93 12.55 9.20
CA GLN A 61 -2.86 13.05 10.21
C GLN A 61 -3.06 12.04 11.35
N TYR A 62 -3.00 10.75 11.04
CA TYR A 62 -3.27 9.66 11.99
C TYR A 62 -2.00 8.90 12.42
N ASP A 63 -0.80 9.44 12.14
CA ASP A 63 0.49 8.80 12.44
C ASP A 63 0.63 7.37 11.87
N ILE A 64 0.03 7.12 10.70
CA ILE A 64 0.05 5.81 10.03
C ILE A 64 1.29 5.70 9.15
N GLY A 65 2.36 5.15 9.72
CA GLY A 65 3.67 5.02 9.06
C GLY A 65 3.76 3.97 7.96
N VAL A 66 3.08 4.16 6.82
CA VAL A 66 3.29 3.39 5.58
C VAL A 66 4.61 3.76 4.89
N LYS A 67 5.19 2.84 4.12
CA LYS A 67 6.38 3.08 3.28
C LYS A 67 6.00 2.95 1.82
N VAL A 68 6.04 4.05 1.07
CA VAL A 68 5.69 4.06 -0.36
C VAL A 68 6.96 3.95 -1.20
N LEU A 69 6.97 3.02 -2.15
CA LEU A 69 7.98 2.83 -3.17
C LEU A 69 7.33 3.07 -4.54
N VAL A 70 7.54 4.26 -5.09
CA VAL A 70 7.07 4.63 -6.44
C VAL A 70 8.13 4.20 -7.46
N LEU A 71 7.70 3.49 -8.51
CA LEU A 71 8.53 3.05 -9.64
C LEU A 71 8.52 4.04 -10.80
#